data_AF-A0A2S7W980-F1
#
_entry.id   AF-A0A2S7W980-F1
#
_cell.length_a   1.000
_cell.length_b   1.000
_cell.length_c   1.000
_cell.angle_alpha   90.00
_cell.angle_beta   90.00
_cell.angle_gamma   90.00
#
_symmetry.space_group_name_H-M   'P 1'
#
loop_
_entity.id
_entity.type
_entity.pdbx_description
1 polymer ?
#
loop_
_entity_poly.entity_id
_entity_poly.type
_entity_poly.pdbx_seq_one_letter_code
_entity_poly.pdbx_strand_id
1 'polypeptide(L)'
;MKHEEQEIYSNRENKQSRYDKRLILKIVQEVENGLPRKEANRIYDLGKNSISSWMREYGSSTYQETIKRRSYTKLQKRTIVNAIEQGRFTLKEAKTAYNIK
;
A
#
# COMPACT_ATOMS: atom_id res chain seq x y z
N MET A 1 -1.09 -32.17 -2.62
CA MET A 1 -0.19 -31.37 -1.78
C MET A 1 0.54 -30.41 -2.69
N LYS A 2 0.36 -29.09 -2.52
CA LYS A 2 1.04 -28.11 -3.40
C LYS A 2 2.49 -28.03 -2.95
N HIS A 3 3.42 -28.36 -3.85
CA HIS A 3 4.84 -28.22 -3.62
C HIS A 3 5.16 -26.74 -3.47
N GLU A 4 5.48 -26.31 -2.26
CA GLU A 4 6.12 -25.01 -2.04
C GLU A 4 7.56 -25.15 -2.51
N GLU A 5 7.78 -24.86 -3.80
CA GLU A 5 9.12 -24.61 -4.31
C GLU A 5 9.72 -23.48 -3.48
N GLN A 6 10.70 -23.82 -2.65
CA GLN A 6 11.53 -22.85 -1.97
C GLN A 6 12.37 -22.15 -3.04
N GLU A 7 11.78 -21.16 -3.71
CA GLU A 7 12.53 -20.22 -4.54
C GLU A 7 13.62 -19.62 -3.65
N ILE A 8 14.87 -19.99 -3.93
CA ILE A 8 16.04 -19.49 -3.21
C ILE A 8 16.20 -18.03 -3.61
N TYR A 9 15.54 -17.13 -2.87
CA TYR A 9 15.75 -15.70 -3.05
C TYR A 9 17.16 -15.36 -2.60
N SER A 10 17.82 -14.48 -3.37
CA SER A 10 19.17 -14.04 -3.06
C SER A 10 19.24 -13.49 -1.63
N ASN A 11 20.08 -14.12 -0.81
CA ASN A 11 20.24 -13.73 0.57
C ASN A 11 20.92 -12.36 0.61
N ARG A 12 20.44 -11.47 1.48
CA ARG A 12 20.92 -10.07 1.50
C ARG A 12 22.38 -10.06 1.94
N GLU A 13 23.25 -9.42 1.16
CA GLU A 13 24.67 -9.30 1.53
C GLU A 13 24.86 -8.53 2.85
N ASN A 14 24.05 -7.48 3.09
CA ASN A 14 24.08 -6.67 4.31
C ASN A 14 22.68 -6.16 4.68
N LYS A 15 22.49 -5.71 5.93
CA LYS A 15 21.19 -5.15 6.41
C LYS A 15 20.74 -3.89 5.65
N GLN A 16 21.67 -3.17 5.03
CA GLN A 16 21.39 -1.98 4.20
C GLN A 16 21.22 -2.32 2.71
N SER A 17 21.54 -3.55 2.30
CA SER A 17 21.41 -3.98 0.91
C SER A 17 19.95 -4.04 0.49
N ARG A 18 19.71 -3.81 -0.81
CA ARG A 18 18.36 -3.89 -1.38
C ARG A 18 17.88 -5.34 -1.39
N TYR A 19 16.57 -5.49 -1.25
CA TYR A 19 15.90 -6.76 -1.37
C TYR A 19 15.73 -7.17 -2.82
N ASP A 20 15.77 -8.47 -3.09
CA ASP A 20 15.47 -9.01 -4.41
C ASP A 20 14.08 -8.58 -4.84
N LYS A 21 13.97 -8.00 -6.04
CA LYS A 21 12.70 -7.53 -6.59
C LYS A 21 11.67 -8.66 -6.71
N ARG A 22 12.12 -9.89 -6.97
CA ARG A 22 11.25 -11.08 -7.06
C ARG A 22 10.58 -11.39 -5.72
N LEU A 23 11.37 -11.34 -4.64
CA LEU A 23 10.88 -11.51 -3.28
C LEU A 23 9.87 -10.43 -2.90
N ILE A 24 10.14 -9.17 -3.26
CA ILE A 24 9.22 -8.05 -3.00
C ILE A 24 7.86 -8.32 -3.65
N LEU A 25 7.84 -8.69 -4.93
CA LEU A 25 6.60 -8.90 -5.68
C LEU A 25 5.79 -10.07 -5.12
N LYS A 26 6.45 -11.18 -4.75
CA LYS A 26 5.77 -12.31 -4.09
C LYS A 26 5.10 -11.89 -2.79
N ILE A 27 5.84 -11.20 -1.90
CA ILE A 27 5.31 -10.78 -0.60
C ILE A 27 4.14 -9.81 -0.77
N VAL A 28 4.24 -8.88 -1.73
CA VAL A 28 3.14 -7.97 -2.06
C VAL A 28 1.90 -8.74 -2.50
N GLN A 29 2.05 -9.74 -3.38
CA GLN A 29 0.94 -10.58 -3.84
C GLN A 29 0.33 -11.39 -2.69
N GLU A 30 1.13 -11.95 -1.78
CA GLU A 30 0.63 -12.67 -0.60
C GLU A 30 -0.14 -11.76 0.34
N VAL A 31 0.35 -10.53 0.56
CA VAL A 31 -0.35 -9.52 1.37
C VAL A 31 -1.68 -9.09 0.71
N GLU A 32 -1.73 -8.97 -0.61
CA GLU A 32 -2.97 -8.70 -1.34
C GLU A 32 -3.96 -9.85 -1.29
N ASN A 33 -3.47 -11.10 -1.27
CA ASN A 33 -4.27 -12.30 -1.06
C ASN A 33 -4.77 -12.47 0.38
N GLY A 34 -4.43 -11.55 1.29
CA GLY A 34 -4.94 -11.51 2.65
C GLY A 34 -3.95 -11.88 3.75
N LEU A 35 -2.66 -12.09 3.43
CA LEU A 35 -1.64 -12.33 4.45
C LEU A 35 -1.47 -11.07 5.34
N PRO A 36 -1.65 -11.17 6.67
CA PRO A 36 -1.43 -10.03 7.56
C PRO A 36 0.02 -9.56 7.50
N ARG A 37 0.23 -8.24 7.39
CA ARG A 37 1.58 -7.65 7.29
C ARG A 37 2.49 -8.00 8.46
N LYS A 38 1.91 -8.19 9.66
CA LYS A 38 2.68 -8.61 10.85
C LYS A 38 3.23 -10.03 10.68
N GLU A 39 2.43 -10.94 10.14
CA GLU A 39 2.84 -12.32 9.87
C GLU A 39 3.86 -12.37 8.74
N ALA A 40 3.63 -11.61 7.66
CA ALA A 40 4.61 -11.49 6.57
C ALA A 40 5.99 -10.98 7.07
N ASN A 41 6.01 -9.99 7.97
CA ASN A 41 7.26 -9.54 8.59
C ASN A 41 7.96 -10.65 9.41
N ARG A 42 7.19 -11.52 10.07
CA ARG A 42 7.70 -12.62 10.88
C ARG A 42 8.24 -13.77 10.04
N ILE A 43 7.51 -14.15 8.98
CA ILE A 43 7.87 -15.25 8.07
C ILE A 43 9.14 -14.92 7.29
N TYR A 44 9.24 -13.70 6.79
CA TYR A 44 10.32 -13.28 5.88
C TYR A 44 11.43 -12.46 6.55
N ASP A 45 11.40 -12.35 7.89
CA ASP A 45 12.33 -11.52 8.69
C ASP A 45 12.58 -10.12 8.08
N LEU A 46 11.47 -9.39 7.91
CA LEU A 46 11.46 -8.08 7.27
C LEU A 46 11.53 -6.96 8.31
N GLY A 47 12.18 -5.87 7.93
CA GLY A 47 12.09 -4.63 8.69
C GLY A 47 10.65 -4.11 8.76
N LYS A 48 10.28 -3.52 9.91
CA LYS A 48 8.93 -3.03 10.23
C LYS A 48 8.28 -2.17 9.12
N ASN A 49 9.09 -1.40 8.39
CA ASN A 49 8.62 -0.46 7.37
C ASN A 49 8.71 -0.99 5.92
N SER A 50 9.34 -2.14 5.69
CA SER A 50 9.63 -2.65 4.34
C SER A 50 8.35 -2.91 3.56
N ILE A 51 7.41 -3.68 4.13
CA ILE A 51 6.11 -3.98 3.50
C ILE A 51 5.33 -2.70 3.21
N SER A 52 5.32 -1.73 4.13
CA SER A 52 4.58 -0.48 3.92
C SER A 52 5.10 0.32 2.73
N SER A 53 6.42 0.34 2.51
CA SER A 53 7.02 0.97 1.33
C SER A 53 6.71 0.17 0.06
N TRP A 54 6.82 -1.16 0.11
CA TRP A 54 6.56 -2.01 -1.03
C TRP A 54 5.10 -1.98 -1.49
N MET A 55 4.15 -2.02 -0.57
CA MET A 55 2.72 -1.90 -0.90
C MET A 55 2.38 -0.53 -1.49
N ARG A 56 3.20 0.51 -1.24
CA ARG A 56 3.03 1.83 -1.87
C ARG A 56 3.55 1.85 -3.30
N GLU A 57 4.63 1.12 -3.58
CA GLU A 57 5.35 1.15 -4.86
C GLU A 57 4.91 0.07 -5.84
N TYR A 58 4.63 -1.13 -5.33
CA TYR A 58 4.34 -2.35 -6.10
C TYR A 58 2.92 -2.88 -5.88
N GLY A 59 2.16 -2.31 -4.93
CA GLY A 59 0.77 -2.69 -4.72
C GLY A 59 -0.08 -2.41 -5.97
N SER A 60 -1.01 -3.30 -6.26
CA SER A 60 -1.98 -3.21 -7.35
C SER A 60 -2.82 -1.93 -7.29
N SER A 61 -3.38 -1.52 -8.42
CA SER A 61 -4.33 -0.41 -8.49
C SER A 61 -5.53 -0.64 -7.57
N THR A 62 -6.03 -1.87 -7.52
CA THR A 62 -7.13 -2.27 -6.63
C THR A 62 -6.76 -2.06 -5.17
N TYR A 63 -5.57 -2.48 -4.73
CA TYR A 63 -5.08 -2.21 -3.37
C TYR A 63 -4.96 -0.70 -3.09
N GLN A 64 -4.46 0.08 -4.05
CA GLN A 64 -4.29 1.52 -3.89
C GLN A 64 -5.63 2.28 -3.78
N GLU A 65 -6.66 1.81 -4.47
CA GLU A 65 -7.98 2.45 -4.50
C GLU A 65 -8.88 2.02 -3.35
N THR A 66 -8.82 0.75 -2.94
CA THR A 66 -9.80 0.16 -2.01
C THR A 66 -9.28 -0.02 -0.59
N ILE A 67 -8.02 -0.45 -0.43
CA ILE A 67 -7.45 -0.84 0.87
C ILE A 67 -6.62 0.28 1.48
N LYS A 68 -5.87 1.02 0.66
CA LYS A 68 -5.02 2.12 1.14
C LYS A 68 -5.86 3.33 1.54
N ARG A 69 -5.46 4.00 2.63
CA ARG A 69 -6.01 5.33 2.98
C ARG A 69 -5.71 6.30 1.83
N ARG A 70 -6.76 6.85 1.23
CA ARG A 70 -6.63 7.82 0.14
C ARG A 70 -5.83 9.04 0.59
N SER A 71 -4.85 9.43 -0.21
CA SER A 71 -4.11 10.68 -0.06
C SER A 71 -4.54 11.64 -1.15
N TYR A 72 -4.86 12.88 -0.77
CA TYR A 72 -5.24 13.93 -1.71
C TYR A 72 -4.05 14.82 -2.05
N THR A 73 -3.89 15.17 -3.32
CA THR A 73 -2.88 16.13 -3.76
C THR A 73 -3.21 17.54 -3.23
N LYS A 74 -2.22 18.44 -3.21
CA LYS A 74 -2.44 19.84 -2.79
C LYS A 74 -3.53 20.51 -3.64
N LEU A 75 -3.53 20.26 -4.96
CA LEU A 75 -4.53 20.79 -5.87
C LEU A 75 -5.93 20.26 -5.54
N GLN A 76 -6.09 18.94 -5.36
CA GLN A 76 -7.37 18.34 -4.98
C GLN A 76 -7.91 18.92 -3.67
N LYS A 77 -7.06 19.04 -2.65
CA LYS A 77 -7.45 19.66 -1.37
C LYS A 77 -7.96 21.09 -1.57
N ARG A 78 -7.24 21.91 -2.35
CA ARG A 78 -7.64 23.28 -2.66
C ARG A 78 -8.98 23.34 -3.41
N THR A 79 -9.16 22.48 -4.40
CA THR A 79 -10.44 22.41 -5.16
C THR A 79 -11.61 22.05 -4.25
N ILE A 80 -11.43 21.08 -3.35
CA ILE A 80 -12.47 20.66 -2.39
C ILE A 80 -12.81 21.81 -1.44
N VAL A 81 -11.79 22.47 -0.87
CA VAL A 81 -11.99 23.61 0.04
C VAL A 81 -12.69 24.76 -0.67
N ASN A 82 -12.23 25.16 -1.86
CA ASN A 82 -12.85 26.23 -2.64
C ASN A 82 -14.31 25.91 -2.99
N ALA A 83 -14.64 24.65 -3.31
CA ALA A 83 -16.02 24.25 -3.61
C ALA A 83 -16.94 24.36 -2.38
N ILE A 84 -16.42 24.11 -1.19
CA ILE A 84 -17.14 24.31 0.08
C ILE A 84 -17.31 25.81 0.36
N GLU A 85 -16.25 26.60 0.20
CA GLU A 85 -16.29 28.06 0.41
C GLU A 85 -17.26 28.76 -0.54
N GLN A 86 -17.35 28.29 -1.79
CA GLN A 86 -18.30 28.79 -2.80
C GLN A 86 -19.74 28.30 -2.59
N GLY A 87 -19.99 27.46 -1.58
CA GLY A 87 -21.32 26.90 -1.30
C GLY A 87 -21.80 25.85 -2.31
N ARG A 88 -20.92 25.33 -3.18
CA ARG A 88 -21.26 24.26 -4.14
C ARG A 88 -21.42 22.90 -3.47
N PHE A 89 -20.76 22.72 -2.32
CA PHE A 89 -20.92 21.56 -1.46
C PHE A 89 -20.99 22.00 0.00
N THR A 90 -21.82 21.32 0.77
CA THR A 90 -21.67 21.26 2.22
C THR A 90 -20.53 20.33 2.61
N LEU A 91 -20.03 20.45 3.85
CA LEU A 91 -19.01 19.54 4.38
C LEU A 91 -19.40 18.05 4.27
N LYS A 92 -20.68 17.72 4.42
CA LYS A 92 -21.18 16.34 4.29
C LYS A 92 -21.17 15.86 2.85
N GLU A 93 -21.63 16.70 1.92
CA GLU A 93 -21.64 16.37 0.49
C GLU A 93 -20.23 16.24 -0.06
N ALA A 94 -19.31 17.12 0.32
CA ALA A 94 -17.91 17.02 -0.05
C ALA A 94 -17.28 15.72 0.48
N LYS A 95 -17.60 15.30 1.71
CA LYS A 95 -17.13 14.01 2.24
C LYS A 95 -17.59 12.83 1.40
N THR A 96 -18.87 12.80 1.05
CA THR A 96 -19.44 11.73 0.21
C THR A 96 -18.89 11.76 -1.20
N ALA A 97 -18.91 12.92 -1.86
CA ALA A 97 -18.49 13.08 -3.26
C ALA A 97 -17.01 12.75 -3.48
N TYR A 98 -16.14 13.12 -2.53
CA TYR A 98 -14.70 12.87 -2.64
C TYR A 98 -14.22 11.62 -1.87
N ASN A 99 -15.15 10.84 -1.30
CA ASN A 99 -14.90 9.66 -0.49
C ASN A 99 -13.86 9.93 0.63
N ILE A 100 -14.04 11.06 1.33
CA ILE A 100 -13.20 11.46 2.45
C ILE A 100 -13.73 10.75 3.69
N LYS A 101 -12.96 9.77 4.18
CA LYS A 101 -13.20 9.07 5.45
C LYS A 101 -12.83 9.95 6.65
#